data_AF-A0A961NUU5-F1
#
_entry.id   AF-A0A961NUU5-F1
#
_cell.length_a   1.000
_cell.length_b   1.000
_cell.length_c   1.000
_cell.angle_alpha   90.00
_cell.angle_beta   90.00
_cell.angle_gamma   90.00
#
_symmetry.space_group_name_H-M   'P 1'
#
loop_
_entity.id
_entity.type
_entity.pdbx_description
1 polymer ?
#
loop_
_entity_poly.entity_id
_entity_poly.type
_entity_poly.pdbx_seq_one_letter_code
_entity_poly.pdbx_strand_id
1 'polypeptide(L)'
;MTATLERGLNALREQIDAPVASFFTSCVSCGLCAEACLFYKETGDPQYTPIHKLEPMKRIWENEFTLLGRAKSLLGLGKKV
;
A
#
# COMPACT_ATOMS: atom_id res chain seq x y z
N MET A 1 15.97 -12.81 17.40
CA MET A 1 15.14 -11.60 17.15
C MET A 1 13.88 -12.02 16.42
N THR A 2 12.74 -12.02 17.11
CA THR A 2 11.44 -12.47 16.57
C THR A 2 10.83 -11.37 15.70
N ALA A 3 10.36 -11.73 14.51
CA ALA A 3 9.64 -10.80 13.64
C ALA A 3 8.20 -10.65 14.17
N THR A 4 7.82 -9.43 14.58
CA THR A 4 6.44 -9.09 14.96
C THR A 4 5.85 -8.11 13.94
N LEU A 5 4.52 -8.14 13.78
CA LEU A 5 3.81 -7.24 12.85
C LEU A 5 4.05 -5.77 13.19
N GLU A 6 3.94 -5.40 14.47
CA GLU A 6 4.14 -4.03 14.94
C GLU A 6 5.54 -3.50 14.59
N ARG A 7 6.57 -4.35 14.72
CA ARG A 7 7.93 -3.97 14.35
C ARG A 7 8.05 -3.73 12.85
N GLY A 8 7.39 -4.54 12.03
CA GLY A 8 7.33 -4.34 10.57
C GLY A 8 6.62 -3.04 10.19
N LEU A 9 5.51 -2.72 10.85
CA LEU A 9 4.77 -1.47 10.62
C LEU A 9 5.59 -0.24 11.02
N ASN A 10 6.29 -0.29 12.15
CA ASN A 10 7.18 0.80 12.58
C ASN A 10 8.34 1.01 11.59
N ALA A 11 8.98 -0.08 11.16
CA ALA A 11 10.03 0.01 10.14
C ALA A 11 9.51 0.61 8.83
N LEU A 12 8.30 0.24 8.39
CA LEU A 12 7.69 0.84 7.21
C LEU A 12 7.48 2.36 7.39
N ARG A 13 6.94 2.79 8.53
CA ARG A 13 6.72 4.22 8.83
C ARG A 13 8.00 5.03 8.74
N GLU A 14 9.10 4.50 9.25
CA GLU A 14 10.42 5.14 9.20
C GLU A 14 10.96 5.31 7.77
N GLN A 15 10.54 4.45 6.83
CA GLN A 15 10.99 4.50 5.44
C GLN A 15 10.10 5.36 4.53
N ILE A 16 8.97 5.90 5.03
CA ILE A 16 8.10 6.76 4.24
C ILE A 16 8.64 8.19 4.27
N ASP A 17 9.37 8.55 3.22
CA ASP A 17 9.82 9.91 2.93
C ASP A 17 8.91 10.60 1.90
N ALA A 18 9.22 11.85 1.54
CA ALA A 18 8.41 12.62 0.57
C ALA A 18 8.34 11.96 -0.83
N PRO A 19 9.44 11.44 -1.41
CA PRO A 19 9.39 10.63 -2.63
C PRO A 19 8.48 9.41 -2.51
N VAL A 20 8.64 8.59 -1.46
CA VAL A 20 7.83 7.38 -1.26
C VAL A 20 6.34 7.72 -1.12
N ALA A 21 6.02 8.80 -0.40
CA ALA A 21 4.66 9.32 -0.31
C ALA A 21 4.07 9.68 -1.68
N SER A 22 4.87 10.27 -2.58
CA SER A 22 4.41 10.62 -3.93
C SER A 22 4.07 9.37 -4.76
N PHE A 23 4.82 8.27 -4.59
CA PHE A 23 4.59 7.01 -5.31
C PHE A 23 3.27 6.34 -4.94
N PHE A 24 2.78 6.53 -3.71
CA PHE A 24 1.47 6.00 -3.32
C PHE A 24 0.30 6.71 -4.02
N THR A 25 0.54 7.91 -4.56
CA THR A 25 -0.46 8.70 -5.30
C THR A 25 -0.30 8.63 -6.82
N SER A 26 0.83 8.14 -7.32
CA SER A 26 1.15 8.16 -8.76
C SER A 26 0.36 7.15 -9.60
N CYS A 27 -0.24 6.13 -8.97
CA CYS A 27 -0.99 5.10 -9.67
C CYS A 27 -2.26 5.67 -10.31
N VAL A 28 -2.33 5.65 -11.65
CA VAL A 28 -3.49 6.09 -12.45
C VAL A 28 -4.36 4.91 -12.94
N SER A 29 -4.19 3.72 -12.37
CA SER A 29 -4.93 2.50 -12.75
C SER A 29 -4.78 2.10 -14.23
N CYS A 30 -3.63 2.36 -14.85
CA CYS A 30 -3.37 2.04 -16.27
C CYS A 30 -3.16 0.54 -16.56
N GLY A 31 -2.94 -0.30 -15.54
CA GLY A 31 -2.76 -1.75 -15.73
C GLY A 31 -1.36 -2.20 -16.18
N LEU A 32 -0.43 -1.28 -16.50
CA LEU A 32 0.93 -1.63 -16.95
C LEU A 32 1.69 -2.54 -15.98
N CYS A 33 1.47 -2.38 -14.67
CA CYS A 33 2.08 -3.25 -13.66
C CYS A 33 1.57 -4.70 -13.73
N ALA A 34 0.33 -4.93 -14.15
CA ALA A 34 -0.22 -6.26 -14.35
C ALA A 34 0.41 -6.91 -15.58
N GLU A 35 0.52 -6.18 -16.69
CA GLU A 35 1.11 -6.70 -17.94
C GLU A 35 2.58 -7.08 -17.81
N ALA A 36 3.34 -6.33 -17.01
CA ALA A 36 4.75 -6.62 -16.73
C ALA A 36 4.95 -7.81 -15.75
N CYS A 37 3.91 -8.25 -15.04
CA CYS A 37 4.03 -9.27 -14.01
C CYS A 37 3.98 -10.69 -14.59
N LEU A 38 5.08 -11.43 -14.49
CA LEU A 38 5.17 -12.81 -14.97
C LEU A 38 4.09 -13.73 -14.36
N PHE A 39 3.88 -13.65 -13.04
CA PHE A 39 2.88 -14.47 -12.36
C PHE A 39 1.46 -14.23 -12.89
N TYR A 40 1.09 -12.97 -13.11
CA TYR A 40 -0.21 -12.63 -13.67
C TYR A 40 -0.33 -13.12 -15.13
N LYS A 41 0.74 -13.01 -15.92
CA LYS A 41 0.74 -13.45 -17.33
C LYS A 41 0.58 -14.97 -17.47
N GLU A 42 1.21 -15.76 -16.61
CA GLU A 42 1.13 -17.22 -16.65
C GLU A 42 -0.15 -17.78 -16.02
N THR A 43 -0.62 -17.19 -14.91
CA THR A 43 -1.79 -17.71 -14.17
C THR A 43 -3.11 -17.10 -14.61
N GLY A 44 -3.10 -15.87 -15.15
CA GLY A 44 -4.30 -15.07 -15.39
C GLY A 44 -5.00 -14.60 -14.12
N ASP A 45 -4.48 -14.89 -12.92
CA ASP A 45 -5.11 -14.57 -11.64
C ASP A 45 -4.74 -13.13 -11.21
N PRO A 46 -5.72 -12.20 -11.15
CA PRO A 46 -5.48 -10.81 -10.77
C PRO A 46 -4.83 -10.65 -9.39
N GLN A 47 -4.99 -11.61 -8.48
CA GLN A 47 -4.43 -11.55 -7.12
C GLN A 47 -2.90 -11.36 -7.11
N TYR A 48 -2.20 -11.85 -8.13
CA TYR A 48 -0.75 -11.73 -8.23
C TYR A 48 -0.27 -10.39 -8.76
N THR A 49 -1.17 -9.53 -9.23
CA THR A 49 -0.78 -8.22 -9.78
C THR A 49 -0.10 -7.37 -8.71
N PRO A 50 0.95 -6.59 -9.07
CA PRO A 50 1.72 -5.82 -8.11
C PRO A 50 0.88 -4.82 -7.30
N ILE A 51 -0.22 -4.32 -7.87
CA ILE A 51 -1.10 -3.36 -7.21
C ILE A 51 -1.68 -3.89 -5.90
N HIS A 52 -2.04 -5.18 -5.82
CA HIS A 52 -2.60 -5.76 -4.59
C HIS A 52 -1.58 -5.87 -3.46
N LYS A 53 -0.27 -5.87 -3.78
CA LYS A 53 0.81 -5.83 -2.79
C LYS A 53 1.07 -4.41 -2.29
N LEU A 54 0.91 -3.41 -3.16
CA LEU A 54 1.08 -1.98 -2.83
C LEU A 54 -0.10 -1.44 -2.03
N GLU A 55 -1.31 -1.91 -2.31
CA GLU A 55 -2.57 -1.40 -1.75
C GLU A 55 -2.58 -1.36 -0.20
N PRO A 56 -2.12 -2.38 0.55
CA PRO A 56 -1.99 -2.30 2.01
C PRO A 56 -1.05 -1.19 2.48
N MET A 57 0.10 -1.02 1.82
CA MET A 57 1.08 0.02 2.16
C MET A 57 0.51 1.41 1.91
N LYS A 58 -0.19 1.58 0.78
CA LYS A 58 -0.90 2.81 0.43
C LYS A 58 -1.96 3.17 1.48
N ARG A 59 -2.70 2.19 2.00
CA ARG A 59 -3.71 2.42 3.06
C ARG A 59 -3.08 2.88 4.38
N ILE A 60 -1.94 2.30 4.77
CA ILE A 60 -1.19 2.76 5.95
C ILE A 60 -0.81 4.23 5.75
N TRP A 61 -0.21 4.55 4.60
CA TRP A 61 0.15 5.92 4.26
C TRP A 61 -1.04 6.88 4.27
N GLU A 62 -2.16 6.51 3.63
CA GLU A 62 -3.35 7.35 3.56
C GLU A 62 -3.89 7.64 4.96
N ASN A 63 -4.04 6.60 5.80
CA ASN A 63 -4.57 6.72 7.16
C ASN A 63 -3.65 7.50 8.10
N GLU A 64 -2.32 7.40 7.94
CA GLU A 64 -1.36 7.96 8.89
C GLU A 64 -0.75 9.30 8.45
N PHE A 65 -0.70 9.63 7.15
CA PHE A 65 -0.01 10.82 6.66
C PHE A 65 -0.96 11.85 6.03
N THR A 66 -2.15 11.47 5.60
CA THR A 66 -3.12 12.42 5.01
C THR A 66 -4.11 12.93 6.05
N LEU A 67 -4.49 14.20 5.98
CA LEU A 67 -5.46 14.80 6.91
C LEU A 67 -6.83 14.11 6.84
N LEU A 68 -7.31 13.83 5.63
CA LEU A 68 -8.58 13.16 5.40
C LEU A 68 -8.54 11.69 5.85
N GLY A 69 -7.44 10.98 5.60
CA GLY A 69 -7.28 9.60 6.06
C GLY A 69 -7.20 9.48 7.57
N ARG A 70 -6.49 10.39 8.24
CA ARG A 70 -6.48 10.48 9.72
C ARG A 70 -7.88 10.71 10.27
N ALA A 71 -8.63 11.66 9.69
CA ALA A 71 -10.00 11.93 10.10
C ALA A 71 -10.92 10.70 9.91
N LYS A 72 -10.84 10.03 8.75
CA LYS A 72 -11.61 8.79 8.48
C LYS A 72 -11.24 7.65 9.43
N SER A 73 -9.96 7.50 9.76
CA SER A 73 -9.46 6.50 10.70
C SER A 73 -9.99 6.74 12.12
N LEU A 74 -9.95 8.00 12.58
CA LEU A 74 -10.51 8.41 13.88
C LEU A 74 -12.03 8.19 13.96
N LEU A 75 -12.74 8.40 12.86
CA LEU A 75 -14.18 8.15 12.75
C LEU A 75 -14.53 6.65 12.59
N GLY A 76 -13.55 5.75 12.60
CA GLY A 76 -13.77 4.30 12.45
C GLY A 76 -14.21 3.88 11.04
N LEU A 77 -14.14 4.78 10.07
CA LEU A 77 -14.51 4.55 8.66
C LEU A 77 -13.31 4.12 7.79
N GLY A 78 -12.09 4.14 8.35
CA GLY A 78 -10.88 3.67 7.68
C GLY A 78 -10.86 2.14 7.52
N LYS A 79 -10.51 1.65 6.33
CA LYS A 79 -10.24 0.21 6.14
C LYS A 79 -9.00 -0.18 6.95
N LYS A 80 -9.14 -1.17 7.82
CA LYS A 80 -8.01 -1.77 8.56
C LYS A 80 -7.07 -2.50 7.60
N VAL A 81 -5.78 -2.45 7.94
CA VAL A 81 -4.68 -3.14 7.26
C VAL A 81 -4.32 -4.38 8.05
#